data_AF-A0A183T424-F1
#
_entry.id   AF-A0A183T424-F1
#
_cell.length_a   1.000
_cell.length_b   1.000
_cell.length_c   1.000
_cell.angle_alpha   90.00
_cell.angle_beta   90.00
_cell.angle_gamma   90.00
#
_symmetry.space_group_name_H-M   'P 1'
#
loop_
_entity.id
_entity.type
_entity.pdbx_description
1 polymer ?
#
loop_
_entity_poly.entity_id
_entity_poly.type
_entity_poly.pdbx_seq_one_letter_code
_entity_poly.pdbx_strand_id
1 'polypeptide(L)'
;MQVSTRVSTTTVHDLLFADNCALNNMTEEDMQRSMDLFAAGCANFGLTISTTQTVVMHQPPPSAEYNTPRIYVNGVQLKTWKPSLI
;
A
#
# COMPACT_ATOMS: atom_id res chain seq x y z
N MET A 1 -0.59 48.30 -11.21
CA MET A 1 -1.45 47.17 -10.80
C MET A 1 -0.53 46.07 -10.30
N GLN A 2 -0.61 45.69 -9.02
CA GLN A 2 0.24 44.64 -8.47
C GLN A 2 -0.66 43.54 -7.91
N VAL A 3 -0.50 42.32 -8.43
CA VAL A 3 -1.28 41.15 -8.01
C VAL A 3 -0.50 40.46 -6.90
N SER A 4 -1.13 40.36 -5.73
CA SER A 4 -0.63 39.58 -4.60
C SER A 4 -1.18 38.16 -4.71
N THR A 5 -0.30 37.18 -4.94
CA THR A 5 -0.65 35.76 -4.89
C THR A 5 -0.41 35.23 -3.48
N ARG A 6 -1.49 34.86 -2.79
CA ARG A 6 -1.42 34.27 -1.45
C ARG A 6 -1.32 32.76 -1.58
N VAL A 7 -0.13 32.21 -1.35
CA VAL A 7 0.07 30.76 -1.22
C VAL A 7 -0.38 30.34 0.18
N SER A 8 -1.45 29.55 0.26
CA SER A 8 -1.91 28.97 1.53
C SER A 8 -1.28 27.59 1.68
N THR A 9 -0.43 27.43 2.68
CA THR A 9 0.17 26.15 3.03
C THR A 9 -0.69 25.52 4.12
N THR A 10 -1.45 24.49 3.76
CA THR A 10 -2.22 23.71 4.74
C THR A 10 -1.33 22.61 5.29
N THR A 11 -0.82 22.80 6.51
CA THR A 11 -0.12 21.75 7.24
C THR A 11 -1.16 20.82 7.86
N VAL A 12 -1.25 19.58 7.37
CA VAL A 12 -2.10 18.55 7.97
C VAL A 12 -1.39 18.07 9.24
N HIS A 13 -1.78 18.64 10.38
CA HIS A 13 -1.08 18.47 11.66
C HIS A 13 -1.47 17.20 12.45
N ASP A 14 -2.46 16.45 11.98
CA ASP A 14 -2.88 15.18 12.58
C ASP A 14 -3.37 14.26 11.46
N LEU A 15 -2.45 13.58 10.78
CA LEU A 15 -2.82 12.28 10.22
C LEU A 15 -2.73 11.31 11.40
N LEU A 16 -3.88 10.99 11.99
CA LEU A 16 -4.01 9.84 12.90
C LEU A 16 -3.56 8.60 12.11
N PHE A 17 -2.25 8.32 12.14
CA PHE A 17 -1.65 7.17 11.49
C PHE A 17 -2.05 5.95 12.28
N ALA A 18 -3.14 5.29 11.89
CA ALA A 18 -3.22 3.87 12.12
C ALA A 18 -2.02 3.27 11.37
N ASP A 19 -0.99 2.85 12.11
CA ASP A 19 0.24 2.26 11.54
C ASP A 19 -0.07 1.06 10.62
N ASN A 20 -1.23 0.42 10.79
CA ASN A 20 -1.66 -0.72 10.00
C ASN A 20 -2.83 -0.36 9.07
N CYS A 21 -2.54 -0.25 7.77
CA CYS A 21 -3.53 -0.24 6.69
C CYS A 21 -3.65 -1.63 6.07
N ALA A 22 -4.86 -2.03 5.67
CA ALA A 22 -5.13 -3.24 4.90
C ALA A 22 -5.78 -2.87 3.57
N LEU A 23 -5.19 -3.34 2.47
CA LEU A 23 -5.71 -3.15 1.11
C LEU A 23 -6.36 -4.46 0.64
N ASN A 24 -7.62 -4.38 0.22
CA ASN A 24 -8.36 -5.52 -0.34
C ASN A 24 -8.65 -5.24 -1.82
N ASN A 25 -8.37 -6.20 -2.68
CA ASN A 25 -8.56 -6.14 -4.13
C ASN A 25 -8.78 -7.56 -4.65
N MET A 26 -9.24 -7.65 -5.89
CA MET A 26 -9.71 -8.91 -6.46
C MET A 26 -8.62 -9.65 -7.25
N THR A 27 -7.62 -8.94 -7.77
CA THR A 27 -6.59 -9.48 -8.65
C THR A 27 -5.20 -9.07 -8.20
N GLU A 28 -4.18 -9.85 -8.60
CA GLU A 28 -2.78 -9.53 -8.32
C GLU A 28 -2.35 -8.24 -9.01
N GLU A 29 -2.86 -7.97 -10.22
CA GLU A 29 -2.59 -6.74 -10.96
C GLU A 29 -3.17 -5.52 -10.24
N ASP A 30 -4.36 -5.65 -9.66
CA ASP A 30 -4.96 -4.60 -8.85
C ASP A 30 -4.25 -4.46 -7.49
N MET A 31 -3.71 -5.54 -6.91
CA MET A 31 -2.80 -5.46 -5.76
C MET A 31 -1.59 -4.61 -6.06
N GLN A 32 -0.90 -4.92 -7.15
CA GLN A 32 0.31 -4.20 -7.52
C GLN A 32 -0.01 -2.73 -7.78
N ARG A 33 -1.03 -2.43 -8.60
CA ARG A 33 -1.45 -1.05 -8.88
C ARG A 33 -1.84 -0.29 -7.61
N SER A 34 -2.61 -0.92 -6.72
CA SER A 34 -3.01 -0.29 -5.46
C SER A 34 -1.82 -0.03 -4.55
N MET A 35 -0.84 -0.93 -4.53
CA MET A 35 0.37 -0.77 -3.73
C MET A 35 1.29 0.32 -4.29
N ASP A 36 1.41 0.42 -5.62
CA ASP A 36 2.16 1.49 -6.29
C ASP A 36 1.56 2.87 -6.00
N LEU A 37 0.23 2.99 -6.07
CA LEU A 37 -0.49 4.21 -5.71
C LEU A 37 -0.33 4.56 -4.23
N PHE A 38 -0.41 3.56 -3.36
CA PHE A 38 -0.19 3.73 -1.92
C PHE A 38 1.23 4.20 -1.62
N ALA A 39 2.24 3.61 -2.26
CA ALA A 39 3.65 4.02 -2.14
C ALA A 39 3.89 5.46 -2.62
N ALA A 40 3.31 5.83 -3.75
CA ALA A 40 3.38 7.21 -4.26
C ALA A 40 2.69 8.20 -3.31
N GLY A 41 1.52 7.84 -2.77
CA GLY A 41 0.83 8.62 -1.75
C GLY A 41 1.68 8.79 -0.49
N CYS A 42 2.21 7.71 0.07
CA CYS A 42 3.11 7.75 1.22
C CYS A 42 4.30 8.67 1.00
N ALA A 43 4.97 8.58 -0.16
CA ALA A 43 6.08 9.44 -0.51
C ALA A 43 5.70 10.94 -0.53
N ASN A 44 4.52 11.28 -1.08
CA ASN A 44 4.02 12.66 -1.11
C ASN A 44 3.77 13.24 0.30
N PHE A 45 3.42 12.39 1.27
CA PHE A 45 3.23 12.78 2.67
C PHE A 45 4.50 12.62 3.52
N GLY A 46 5.64 12.26 2.93
CA GLY A 46 6.90 12.07 3.65
C GLY A 46 6.96 10.79 4.50
N LEU A 47 6.14 9.80 4.17
CA LEU A 47 6.01 8.54 4.90
C LEU A 47 6.79 7.43 4.22
N THR A 48 7.30 6.52 5.04
CA THR A 48 8.03 5.33 4.56
C THR A 48 7.20 4.08 4.83
N ILE A 49 7.02 3.25 3.80
CA ILE A 49 6.38 1.95 3.95
C ILE A 49 7.40 0.94 4.48
N SER A 50 7.06 0.27 5.57
CA SER A 50 7.86 -0.80 6.15
C SER A 50 7.64 -2.12 5.39
N THR A 51 8.43 -2.38 4.36
CA THR A 51 8.35 -3.62 3.55
C THR A 51 8.65 -4.89 4.34
N THR A 52 9.25 -4.77 5.53
CA THR A 52 9.50 -5.89 6.44
C THR A 52 8.26 -6.28 7.26
N GLN A 53 7.36 -5.31 7.53
CA GLN A 53 6.12 -5.52 8.28
C GLN A 53 4.91 -5.74 7.37
N THR A 54 4.93 -5.19 6.15
CA THR A 54 3.86 -5.41 5.18
C THR A 54 3.88 -6.85 4.68
N VAL A 55 2.73 -7.51 4.74
CA VAL A 55 2.53 -8.87 4.24
C VAL A 55 1.40 -8.91 3.20
N VAL A 56 1.54 -9.80 2.23
CA VAL A 56 0.50 -10.07 1.23
C VAL A 56 -0.34 -11.23 1.70
N MET A 57 -1.65 -11.02 1.81
CA MET A 57 -2.63 -12.06 2.13
C MET A 57 -3.30 -12.48 0.82
N HIS A 58 -3.32 -13.78 0.53
CA HIS A 58 -4.03 -14.34 -0.62
C HIS A 58 -4.93 -15.48 -0.16
N GLN A 59 -6.24 -15.30 -0.35
CA GLN A 59 -7.25 -16.29 -0.02
C GLN A 59 -7.96 -16.72 -1.32
N PRO A 60 -7.42 -17.72 -2.03
CA PRO A 60 -8.08 -18.22 -3.22
C PRO A 60 -9.37 -18.96 -2.88
N PRO A 61 -10.30 -19.09 -3.86
CA PRO A 61 -11.44 -19.99 -3.74
C PRO A 61 -11.00 -21.43 -3.38
N PRO A 62 -11.82 -22.22 -2.67
CA PRO A 62 -11.44 -23.56 -2.21
C PRO A 62 -10.97 -24.52 -3.31
N SER A 63 -11.46 -24.35 -4.54
CA SER A 63 -11.15 -25.18 -5.71
C SER A 63 -10.08 -24.60 -6.63
N ALA A 64 -9.57 -23.40 -6.33
CA ALA A 64 -8.57 -22.74 -7.16
C ALA A 64 -7.16 -23.18 -6.74
N GLU A 65 -6.28 -23.36 -7.72
CA GLU A 65 -4.86 -23.58 -7.45
C GLU A 65 -4.26 -22.39 -6.68
N TYR A 66 -3.49 -22.69 -5.65
CA TYR A 66 -2.81 -21.65 -4.88
C TYR A 66 -1.60 -21.13 -5.66
N ASN A 67 -1.75 -19.95 -6.26
CA ASN A 67 -0.64 -19.18 -6.78
C ASN A 67 -0.12 -18.23 -5.70
N THR A 68 1.20 -18.14 -5.57
CA THR A 68 1.84 -17.19 -4.63
C THR A 68 1.91 -15.82 -5.32
N PRO A 69 1.20 -14.79 -4.84
CA PRO A 69 1.25 -13.48 -5.47
C PRO A 69 2.62 -12.84 -5.33
N ARG A 70 3.03 -12.08 -6.34
CA ARG A 70 4.32 -11.39 -6.42
C ARG A 70 4.11 -9.88 -6.42
N ILE A 71 3.91 -9.33 -5.23
CA ILE A 71 3.73 -7.90 -5.04
C ILE A 71 5.04 -7.23 -4.67
N TYR A 72 5.33 -6.07 -5.26
CA TYR A 72 6.52 -5.29 -5.05
C TYR A 72 6.20 -3.90 -4.50
N VAL A 73 7.10 -3.37 -3.68
CA VAL A 73 7.10 -1.99 -3.21
C VAL A 73 8.50 -1.45 -3.37
N ASN A 74 8.68 -0.38 -4.15
CA ASN A 74 10.00 0.22 -4.41
C ASN A 74 11.05 -0.82 -4.86
N GLY A 75 10.63 -1.81 -5.66
CA GLY A 75 11.49 -2.89 -6.14
C GLY A 75 11.74 -4.04 -5.15
N VAL A 76 11.22 -3.97 -3.92
CA VAL A 76 11.31 -5.04 -2.92
C VAL A 76 10.06 -5.90 -2.97
N GLN A 77 10.22 -7.21 -3.15
CA GLN A 77 9.10 -8.15 -3.10
C GLN A 77 8.61 -8.31 -1.65
N LEU A 78 7.30 -8.17 -1.45
CA LEU A 78 6.67 -8.36 -0.14
C LEU A 78 6.55 -9.84 0.22
N LYS A 79 6.58 -10.15 1.52
CA LYS A 79 6.37 -11.51 2.01
C LYS A 79 4.89 -11.87 1.92
N THR A 80 4.58 -13.02 1.33
CA THR A 80 3.24 -13.59 1.39
C THR A 80 3.02 -14.28 2.72
N TRP A 81 1.95 -13.93 3.42
CA TRP A 81 1.50 -14.69 4.58
C TRP A 81 0.91 -16.02 4.11
N LYS A 82 1.37 -17.12 4.70
CA LYS A 82 0.83 -18.44 4.45
C LYS A 82 -0.10 -18.78 5.62
N PRO A 83 -1.43 -18.92 5.38
CA PRO A 83 -2.25 -19.62 6.35
C PRO A 83 -1.65 -21.02 6.46
N SER A 84 -1.17 -21.40 7.64
CA SER A 84 -0.91 -22.80 7.94
C SER A 84 -2.20 -23.56 7.61
N LEU A 85 -2.18 -24.43 6.59
CA LEU A 85 -3.27 -25.37 6.40
C LEU A 85 -3.38 -26.18 7.68
N ILE A 86 -4.43 -25.95 8.45
CA ILE A 86 -4.87 -26.81 9.54
C ILE A 86 -5.94 -27.72 8.98
#